data_AF-A0A940RU71-F1
#
_entry.id   AF-A0A940RU71-F1
#
_cell.length_a   1.000
_cell.length_b   1.000
_cell.length_c   1.000
_cell.angle_alpha   90.00
_cell.angle_beta   90.00
_cell.angle_gamma   90.00
#
_symmetry.space_group_name_H-M   'P 1'
#
loop_
_entity.id
_entity.type
_entity.pdbx_description
1 polymer ?
#
loop_
_entity_poly.entity_id
_entity_poly.type
_entity_poly.pdbx_seq_one_letter_code
_entity_poly.pdbx_strand_id
1 'polypeptide(L)'
;MEAWQQLDAIDQAQVRAAAATLQSQPPEAAAGLRARFAALDAMERAGWLLGPALGADYVRLQPLVGFVGQDERGPLLAALRALTPEQRTRLGELSARTPPADRAQLRRELLATPPAGRGAWLEQRVQQ
;
A
#
# COMPACT_ATOMS: atom_id res chain seq x y z
N MET A 1 -2.96 -12.99 14.07
CA MET A 1 -3.02 -13.88 12.88
C MET A 1 -3.89 -13.33 11.75
N GLU A 2 -4.64 -12.24 11.96
CA GLU A 2 -5.58 -11.70 10.96
C GLU A 2 -4.91 -11.12 9.71
N ALA A 3 -3.81 -10.37 9.84
CA ALA A 3 -3.17 -9.71 8.69
C ALA A 3 -2.71 -10.70 7.61
N TRP A 4 -2.19 -11.87 8.00
CA TRP A 4 -1.80 -12.93 7.06
C TRP A 4 -2.99 -13.45 6.23
N GLN A 5 -4.15 -13.63 6.87
CA GLN A 5 -5.36 -14.13 6.21
C GLN A 5 -6.00 -13.09 5.27
N GLN A 6 -5.65 -11.81 5.44
CA GLN A 6 -6.11 -10.71 4.59
C GLN A 6 -5.24 -10.52 3.32
N LEU A 7 -4.11 -11.21 3.23
CA LEU A 7 -3.27 -11.23 2.03
C LEU A 7 -3.84 -12.21 1.01
N ASP A 8 -3.84 -11.81 -0.25
CA ASP A 8 -4.17 -12.72 -1.34
C ASP A 8 -3.06 -13.77 -1.56
N ALA A 9 -3.34 -14.75 -2.42
CA ALA A 9 -2.40 -15.84 -2.68
C ALA A 9 -1.04 -15.37 -3.24
N ILE A 10 -1.03 -14.26 -3.99
CA ILE A 10 0.17 -13.69 -4.59
C ILE A 10 1.02 -13.03 -3.51
N ASP A 11 0.41 -12.17 -2.69
CA ASP A 11 1.08 -11.52 -1.55
C ASP A 11 1.61 -12.56 -0.55
N GLN A 12 0.82 -13.60 -0.23
CA GLN A 12 1.28 -14.68 0.64
C GLN A 12 2.48 -15.45 0.04
N ALA A 13 2.46 -15.70 -1.27
CA ALA A 13 3.59 -16.37 -1.95
C ALA A 13 4.85 -15.51 -1.91
N GLN A 14 4.74 -14.20 -2.15
CA GLN A 14 5.86 -13.27 -2.04
C GLN A 14 6.45 -13.22 -0.64
N VAL A 15 5.60 -13.17 0.41
CA VAL A 15 6.08 -13.19 1.80
C VAL A 15 6.80 -14.51 2.13
N ARG A 16 6.27 -15.66 1.68
CA ARG A 16 6.97 -16.95 1.85
C ARG A 16 8.33 -16.97 1.14
N ALA A 17 8.40 -16.46 -0.08
CA ALA A 17 9.65 -16.36 -0.83
C ALA A 17 10.67 -15.42 -0.16
N ALA A 18 10.22 -14.29 0.38
CA ALA A 18 11.05 -13.37 1.14
C ALA A 18 11.56 -14.02 2.45
N ALA A 19 10.72 -14.78 3.14
CA ALA A 19 11.11 -15.51 4.34
C ALA A 19 12.17 -16.58 4.05
N ALA A 20 12.01 -17.36 2.97
CA ALA A 20 13.01 -18.33 2.53
C ALA A 20 14.34 -17.66 2.16
N THR A 21 14.28 -16.54 1.43
CA THR A 21 15.47 -15.73 1.11
C THR A 21 16.18 -15.26 2.38
N LEU A 22 15.45 -14.70 3.34
CA LEU A 22 16.02 -14.23 4.61
C LEU A 22 16.66 -15.36 5.43
N GLN A 23 16.07 -16.57 5.41
CA GLN A 23 16.64 -17.75 6.09
C GLN A 23 17.92 -18.25 5.42
N SER A 24 18.06 -18.06 4.10
CA SER A 24 19.24 -18.46 3.35
C SER A 24 20.42 -17.48 3.46
N GLN A 25 20.20 -16.27 4.00
CA GLN A 25 21.25 -15.25 4.11
C GLN A 25 22.22 -15.51 5.26
N PRO A 26 23.48 -15.02 5.14
CA PRO A 26 24.43 -15.01 6.24
C PRO A 26 23.82 -14.33 7.49
N PRO A 27 24.12 -14.80 8.71
CA PRO A 27 23.54 -14.25 9.94
C PRO A 27 23.70 -12.74 10.08
N GLU A 28 24.84 -12.18 9.66
CA GLU A 28 25.12 -10.74 9.69
C GLU A 28 24.20 -9.95 8.74
N ALA A 29 24.02 -10.41 7.51
CA ALA A 29 23.12 -9.78 6.54
C ALA A 29 21.66 -9.83 7.03
N ALA A 30 21.25 -10.98 7.57
CA ALA A 30 19.92 -11.15 8.13
C ALA A 30 19.70 -10.30 9.40
N ALA A 31 20.74 -10.09 10.22
CA ALA A 31 20.70 -9.19 11.38
C ALA A 31 20.60 -7.72 10.93
N GLY A 32 21.37 -7.32 9.92
CA GLY A 32 21.30 -5.99 9.33
C GLY A 32 19.92 -5.65 8.76
N LEU A 33 19.28 -6.58 8.05
CA LEU A 33 17.90 -6.41 7.57
C LEU A 33 16.90 -6.25 8.72
N ARG A 34 17.01 -7.06 9.78
CA ARG A 34 16.14 -6.94 10.97
C ARG A 34 16.34 -5.61 11.68
N ALA A 35 17.58 -5.14 11.82
CA ALA A 35 17.89 -3.85 12.43
C ALA A 35 17.31 -2.69 11.62
N ARG A 36 17.46 -2.73 10.29
CA ARG A 36 16.84 -1.73 9.39
C ARG A 36 15.33 -1.71 9.52
N PHE A 37 14.68 -2.87 9.58
CA PHE A 37 13.23 -2.95 9.79
C PHE A 37 12.81 -2.45 11.18
N ALA A 38 13.60 -2.75 12.22
CA ALA A 38 13.34 -2.27 13.58
C ALA A 38 13.49 -0.74 13.73
N ALA A 39 14.34 -0.13 12.90
CA ALA A 39 14.57 1.31 12.85
C ALA A 39 13.48 2.09 12.10
N LEU A 40 12.58 1.41 11.37
CA LEU A 40 11.43 2.05 10.74
C LEU A 40 10.44 2.54 11.80
N ASP A 41 9.79 3.67 11.53
CA ASP A 41 8.74 4.18 12.40
C ASP A 41 7.57 3.20 12.51
N ALA A 42 6.86 3.24 13.65
CA ALA A 42 5.76 2.32 13.94
C ALA A 42 4.67 2.33 12.85
N MET A 43 4.42 3.50 12.26
CA MET A 43 3.49 3.68 11.14
C MET A 43 3.95 2.90 9.90
N GLU A 44 5.22 3.02 9.52
CA GLU A 44 5.76 2.33 8.34
C GLU A 44 5.75 0.82 8.54
N ARG A 45 6.14 0.37 9.74
CA ARG A 45 6.07 -1.04 10.13
C ARG A 45 4.65 -1.60 10.06
N ALA A 46 3.66 -0.82 10.49
CA ALA A 46 2.26 -1.21 10.39
C ALA A 46 1.80 -1.31 8.94
N GLY A 47 2.33 -0.47 8.04
CA GLY A 47 2.07 -0.53 6.61
C GLY A 47 2.41 -1.88 5.97
N TRP A 48 3.50 -2.51 6.41
CA TRP A 48 3.93 -3.83 5.92
C TRP A 48 2.94 -4.96 6.23
N LEU A 49 2.00 -4.77 7.17
CA LEU A 49 0.92 -5.72 7.43
C LEU A 49 -0.09 -5.81 6.27
N LEU A 50 -0.10 -4.82 5.36
CA LEU A 50 -0.98 -4.82 4.19
C LEU A 50 -0.48 -5.71 3.04
N GLY A 51 0.71 -6.30 3.19
CA GLY A 51 1.39 -7.10 2.18
C GLY A 51 2.51 -6.33 1.48
N PRO A 52 3.40 -7.04 0.76
CA PRO A 52 4.58 -6.44 0.12
C PRO A 52 4.21 -5.42 -0.96
N ALA A 53 3.10 -5.63 -1.69
CA ALA A 53 2.67 -4.72 -2.75
C ALA A 53 2.28 -3.33 -2.23
N LEU A 54 1.62 -3.24 -1.06
CA LEU A 54 1.18 -1.97 -0.48
C LEU A 54 2.12 -1.45 0.62
N GLY A 55 2.81 -2.34 1.33
CA GLY A 55 3.71 -1.98 2.43
C GLY A 55 4.85 -1.07 2.01
N ALA A 56 5.45 -1.35 0.84
CA ALA A 56 6.52 -0.52 0.29
C ALA A 56 6.04 0.91 -0.06
N ASP A 57 4.78 1.04 -0.46
CA ASP A 57 4.18 2.32 -0.87
C ASP A 57 3.40 3.00 0.28
N TYR A 58 3.36 2.37 1.47
CA TYR A 58 2.41 2.75 2.52
C TYR A 58 2.58 4.18 3.00
N VAL A 59 3.81 4.65 3.21
CA VAL A 59 4.08 6.02 3.65
C VAL A 59 3.45 7.04 2.70
N ARG A 60 3.55 6.79 1.39
CA ARG A 60 3.00 7.65 0.37
C ARG A 60 1.47 7.57 0.28
N LEU A 61 0.91 6.40 0.53
CA LEU A 61 -0.53 6.14 0.49
C LEU A 61 -1.24 6.49 1.81
N GLN A 62 -0.48 6.67 2.90
CA GLN A 62 -0.96 6.92 4.25
C GLN A 62 -2.03 8.01 4.33
N PRO A 63 -1.91 9.15 3.62
CA PRO A 63 -2.91 10.21 3.74
C PRO A 63 -4.29 9.79 3.20
N LEU A 64 -4.36 8.79 2.31
CA LEU A 64 -5.63 8.20 1.88
C LEU A 64 -6.11 7.10 2.82
N VAL A 65 -5.22 6.23 3.30
CA VAL A 65 -5.61 5.00 4.02
C VAL A 65 -5.67 5.13 5.54
N GLY A 66 -5.08 6.19 6.11
CA GLY A 66 -4.94 6.37 7.55
C GLY A 66 -6.25 6.68 8.27
N PHE A 67 -7.18 7.36 7.61
CA PHE A 67 -8.48 7.75 8.18
C PHE A 67 -9.62 7.32 7.24
N VAL A 68 -9.93 6.03 7.28
CA VAL A 68 -10.95 5.37 6.45
C VAL A 68 -11.85 4.54 7.36
N GLY A 69 -13.17 4.66 7.19
CA GLY A 69 -14.13 3.83 7.91
C GLY A 69 -13.96 2.34 7.58
N GLN A 70 -14.36 1.46 8.49
CA GLN A 70 -14.17 0.01 8.32
C GLN A 70 -14.79 -0.52 7.02
N ASP A 71 -15.95 -0.02 6.64
CA ASP A 71 -16.68 -0.43 5.44
C ASP A 71 -15.98 -0.01 4.14
N GLU A 72 -15.25 1.12 4.15
CA GLU A 72 -14.51 1.63 2.99
C GLU A 72 -13.11 1.02 2.88
N ARG A 73 -12.54 0.55 4.01
CA ARG A 73 -11.15 0.05 4.08
C ARG A 73 -10.91 -1.14 3.17
N GLY A 74 -11.80 -2.13 3.17
CA GLY A 74 -11.69 -3.33 2.33
C GLY A 74 -11.67 -3.00 0.82
N PRO A 75 -12.72 -2.34 0.29
CA PRO A 75 -12.77 -1.89 -1.10
C PRO A 75 -11.59 -1.02 -1.52
N LEU A 76 -11.14 -0.11 -0.65
CA LEU A 76 -9.98 0.75 -0.92
C LEU A 76 -8.69 -0.07 -1.07
N LEU A 77 -8.40 -0.98 -0.15
CA LEU A 77 -7.21 -1.82 -0.23
C LEU A 77 -7.23 -2.71 -1.49
N ALA A 78 -8.39 -3.25 -1.85
CA ALA A 78 -8.56 -4.00 -3.10
C ALA A 78 -8.31 -3.12 -4.34
N ALA A 79 -8.81 -1.88 -4.34
CA ALA A 79 -8.57 -0.93 -5.42
C ALA A 79 -7.08 -0.58 -5.54
N LEU A 80 -6.38 -0.35 -4.43
CA LEU A 80 -4.95 -0.05 -4.41
C LEU A 80 -4.10 -1.21 -4.93
N ARG A 81 -4.44 -2.47 -4.59
CA ARG A 81 -3.74 -3.66 -5.11
C ARG A 81 -3.91 -3.83 -6.62
N ALA A 82 -5.04 -3.39 -7.19
CA ALA A 82 -5.29 -3.46 -8.62
C ALA A 82 -4.53 -2.39 -9.44
N LEU A 83 -3.98 -1.36 -8.78
CA LEU A 83 -3.15 -0.34 -9.44
C LEU A 83 -1.73 -0.85 -9.66
N THR A 84 -1.09 -0.43 -10.76
CA THR A 84 0.35 -0.66 -10.96
C THR A 84 1.18 0.17 -9.95
N PRO A 85 2.45 -0.18 -9.71
CA PRO A 85 3.33 0.62 -8.85
C PRO A 85 3.42 2.10 -9.25
N GLU A 86 3.46 2.39 -10.55
CA GLU A 86 3.51 3.75 -11.08
C GLU A 86 2.20 4.49 -10.80
N GLN A 87 1.06 3.81 -10.93
CA GLN A 87 -0.25 4.38 -10.61
C GLN A 87 -0.41 4.67 -9.10
N ARG A 88 0.09 3.78 -8.23
CA ARG A 88 0.11 4.04 -6.78
C ARG A 88 1.02 5.21 -6.42
N THR A 89 2.15 5.35 -7.10
CA THR A 89 3.05 6.50 -6.94
C THR A 89 2.33 7.80 -7.25
N ARG A 90 1.68 7.89 -8.42
CA ARG A 90 0.88 9.05 -8.84
C ARG A 90 -0.27 9.35 -7.88
N LEU A 91 -0.98 8.32 -7.43
CA LEU A 91 -2.08 8.46 -6.46
C LEU A 91 -1.57 9.02 -5.13
N GLY A 92 -0.39 8.59 -4.67
CA GLY A 92 0.23 9.11 -3.46
C GLY A 92 0.63 10.58 -3.58
N GLU A 93 1.19 10.98 -4.72
CA GLU A 93 1.48 12.39 -5.02
C GLU A 93 0.20 13.25 -5.08
N LEU A 94 -0.84 12.73 -5.74
CA LEU A 94 -2.17 13.34 -5.76
C LEU A 94 -2.73 13.50 -4.35
N SER A 95 -2.61 12.48 -3.51
CA SER A 95 -3.07 12.54 -2.13
C SER A 95 -2.29 13.55 -1.28
N ALA A 96 -1.00 13.74 -1.55
CA ALA A 96 -0.17 14.69 -0.82
C ALA A 96 -0.59 16.14 -1.09
N ARG A 97 -0.95 16.47 -2.34
CA ARG A 97 -1.49 17.80 -2.71
C ARG A 97 -2.97 17.99 -2.36
N THR A 98 -3.71 16.91 -2.13
CA THR A 98 -5.14 16.98 -1.81
C THR A 98 -5.34 17.40 -0.34
N PRO A 99 -6.06 18.51 -0.08
CA PRO A 99 -6.37 18.95 1.28
C PRO A 99 -7.07 17.84 2.08
N PRO A 100 -6.84 17.72 3.41
CA PRO A 100 -7.44 16.65 4.22
C PRO A 100 -8.97 16.53 4.08
N ALA A 101 -9.68 17.66 3.94
CA ALA A 101 -11.12 17.69 3.75
C ALA A 101 -11.60 17.02 2.45
N ASP A 102 -10.78 17.06 1.39
CA ASP A 102 -11.13 16.56 0.06
C ASP A 102 -10.69 15.11 -0.18
N ARG A 103 -9.89 14.53 0.73
CA ARG A 103 -9.39 13.16 0.58
C ARG A 103 -10.49 12.10 0.58
N ALA A 104 -11.56 12.34 1.34
CA ALA A 104 -12.74 11.47 1.32
C ALA A 104 -13.41 11.48 -0.07
N GLN A 105 -13.50 12.65 -0.70
CA GLN A 105 -14.00 12.76 -2.07
C GLN A 105 -13.10 12.03 -3.06
N LEU A 106 -11.78 12.24 -2.97
CA LEU A 106 -10.80 11.56 -3.83
C LEU A 106 -10.91 10.02 -3.74
N ARG A 107 -11.09 9.46 -2.53
CA ARG A 107 -11.31 8.02 -2.36
C ARG A 107 -12.60 7.53 -2.99
N ARG A 108 -13.71 8.25 -2.79
CA ARG A 108 -15.00 7.89 -3.39
C ARG A 108 -14.94 7.85 -4.91
N GLU A 109 -14.25 8.79 -5.53
CA GLU A 109 -14.06 8.84 -6.98
C GLU A 109 -13.18 7.70 -7.51
N LEU A 110 -12.08 7.38 -6.80
CA LEU A 110 -11.25 6.23 -7.12
C LEU A 110 -12.08 4.92 -7.09
N LEU A 111 -12.92 4.77 -6.06
CA LEU A 111 -13.78 3.60 -5.89
C LEU A 111 -14.92 3.54 -6.92
N ALA A 112 -15.51 4.69 -7.27
CA ALA A 112 -16.54 4.79 -8.30
C ALA A 112 -15.99 4.54 -9.72
N THR A 113 -14.70 4.77 -9.94
CA THR A 113 -14.05 4.51 -11.23
C THR A 113 -13.85 3.01 -11.44
N PRO A 114 -14.32 2.43 -12.56
CA PRO A 114 -14.12 1.02 -12.88
C PRO A 114 -12.63 0.66 -12.90
N PRO A 115 -12.22 -0.56 -12.47
CA PRO A 115 -10.81 -0.93 -12.37
C PRO A 115 -9.98 -0.65 -13.64
N ALA A 116 -10.52 -0.97 -14.82
CA ALA A 116 -9.87 -0.74 -16.10
C ALA A 116 -9.68 0.75 -16.44
N GLY A 117 -10.49 1.65 -15.88
CA GLY A 117 -10.45 3.09 -16.14
C GLY A 117 -9.61 3.90 -15.14
N ARG A 118 -9.20 3.29 -14.01
CA ARG A 118 -8.50 4.01 -12.94
C ARG A 118 -7.18 4.63 -13.36
N GLY A 119 -6.45 3.98 -14.29
CA GLY A 119 -5.21 4.53 -14.85
C GLY A 119 -5.44 5.85 -15.57
N ALA A 120 -6.39 5.88 -16.52
CA ALA A 120 -6.73 7.09 -17.26
C ALA A 120 -7.30 8.19 -16.35
N TRP A 121 -8.15 7.82 -15.38
CA TRP A 121 -8.68 8.75 -14.39
C TRP A 121 -7.56 9.40 -13.54
N LEU A 122 -6.57 8.61 -13.09
CA LEU A 122 -5.41 9.15 -12.35
C LEU A 122 -4.63 10.15 -13.20
N GLU A 123 -4.41 9.86 -14.48
CA GLU A 123 -3.68 10.76 -15.39
C GLU A 123 -4.40 12.10 -15.56
N GLN A 124 -5.72 12.06 -15.76
CA GLN A 124 -6.54 13.27 -15.85
C GLN A 124 -6.54 14.08 -14.56
N ARG A 125 -6.60 13.40 -13.40
CA ARG A 125 -6.52 14.05 -12.08
C ARG A 125 -5.16 14.66 -11.81
N VAL A 126 -4.09 14.08 -12.34
CA VAL A 126 -2.74 14.57 -12.11
C VAL A 126 -2.47 15.87 -12.87
N GLN A 127 -3.08 16.04 -14.05
CA GLN A 127 -2.95 17.20 -14.92
C GLN A 127 -3.81 18.41 -14.49
N GLN A 128 -4.77 18.19 -13.60
CA GLN A 128 -5.57 19.24 -12.96
C GLN A 128 -4.83 19.85 -11.77
#